data_AF-A0A6J7K088-F1
#
_entry.id   AF-A0A6J7K088-F1
#
_cell.length_a   1.000
_cell.length_b   1.000
_cell.length_c   1.000
_cell.angle_alpha   90.00
_cell.angle_beta   90.00
_cell.angle_gamma   90.00
#
_symmetry.space_group_name_H-M   'P 1'
#
loop_
_entity.id
_entity.type
_entity.pdbx_description
1 polymer ?
#
loop_
_entity_poly.entity_id
_entity_poly.type
_entity_poly.pdbx_seq_one_letter_code
_entity_poly.pdbx_strand_id
1 'polypeptide(L)'
;MKITHKKLAVVGAVVVASLGATAAFAYWSTGGSGTGTADAGSTATALTLHTSFDAGLLLGGSKTVTVTADGNGSSDVSLGGKTLYFAVSTNNVGCTVADFTLPNATATAGTVVHAADAGVAIGSGTLTMISRDLVNQDGCKGATITVDVTTTAP
;
A
#
# COMPACT_ATOMS: atom_id res chain seq x y z
N MET A 1 9.67 67.78 -90.50
CA MET A 1 9.23 66.64 -91.35
C MET A 1 8.86 65.49 -90.43
N LYS A 2 7.60 65.07 -90.44
CA LYS A 2 6.97 64.11 -89.51
C LYS A 2 7.46 62.68 -89.81
N ILE A 3 7.73 61.88 -88.78
CA ILE A 3 7.83 60.41 -88.90
C ILE A 3 6.97 59.77 -87.80
N THR A 4 5.69 59.60 -88.16
CA THR A 4 4.76 58.46 -88.00
C THR A 4 4.83 57.54 -86.75
N HIS A 5 3.74 57.54 -85.98
CA HIS A 5 3.35 56.49 -85.02
C HIS A 5 2.70 55.29 -85.72
N LYS A 6 3.01 54.04 -85.32
CA LYS A 6 2.08 52.88 -85.26
C LYS A 6 2.76 51.57 -84.78
N LYS A 7 1.98 50.75 -84.05
CA LYS A 7 2.18 49.36 -83.55
C LYS A 7 2.82 49.31 -82.14
N LEU A 8 2.07 49.26 -81.03
CA LEU A 8 1.04 48.32 -80.55
C LEU A 8 1.61 46.94 -80.14
N ALA A 9 1.52 46.69 -78.81
CA ALA A 9 1.40 45.42 -78.09
C ALA A 9 2.59 44.45 -78.00
N VAL A 10 3.04 44.16 -76.77
CA VAL A 10 3.13 42.83 -76.10
C VAL A 10 3.51 43.16 -74.63
N VAL A 11 2.55 43.22 -73.69
CA VAL A 11 2.10 42.14 -72.78
C VAL A 11 3.25 41.57 -71.93
N GLY A 12 3.19 41.80 -70.61
CA GLY A 12 4.07 41.14 -69.65
C GLY A 12 3.94 41.67 -68.21
N ALA A 13 2.80 41.41 -67.57
CA ALA A 13 2.54 41.38 -66.11
C ALA A 13 3.05 42.57 -65.27
N VAL A 14 2.22 43.55 -64.89
CA VAL A 14 1.24 43.48 -63.78
C VAL A 14 1.73 42.64 -62.59
N VAL A 15 2.27 43.30 -61.58
CA VAL A 15 1.70 43.26 -60.22
C VAL A 15 1.77 44.67 -59.65
N VAL A 16 0.68 45.42 -59.84
CA VAL A 16 0.35 46.59 -59.03
C VAL A 16 -0.52 46.08 -57.88
N ALA A 17 0.00 46.21 -56.65
CA ALA A 17 -0.77 46.33 -55.41
C ALA A 17 0.24 46.80 -54.34
N SER A 18 0.58 48.09 -54.24
CA SER A 18 -0.17 49.16 -53.58
C SER A 18 -0.92 48.71 -52.31
N LEU A 19 -0.75 49.52 -51.26
CA LEU A 19 -1.58 49.68 -50.06
C LEU A 19 -1.06 49.02 -48.77
N GLY A 20 -0.25 49.80 -48.04
CA GLY A 20 -0.62 50.25 -46.71
C GLY A 20 -0.35 49.32 -45.51
N ALA A 21 -0.55 49.93 -44.35
CA ALA A 21 -0.55 49.35 -43.01
C ALA A 21 0.84 49.07 -42.41
N THR A 22 1.29 50.06 -41.61
CA THR A 22 1.87 49.89 -40.27
C THR A 22 2.71 48.63 -40.08
N ALA A 23 4.03 48.76 -39.97
CA ALA A 23 4.84 47.74 -39.29
C ALA A 23 4.15 47.47 -37.95
N ALA A 24 3.51 46.30 -37.85
CA ALA A 24 2.61 45.98 -36.77
C ALA A 24 3.41 46.00 -35.46
N PHE A 25 2.93 46.76 -34.47
CA PHE A 25 3.25 46.43 -33.10
C PHE A 25 2.70 45.02 -32.87
N ALA A 26 3.57 44.00 -32.84
CA ALA A 26 3.20 42.68 -32.38
C ALA A 26 2.95 42.75 -30.87
N TYR A 27 1.85 43.40 -30.48
CA TYR A 27 1.36 43.46 -29.12
C TYR A 27 0.23 42.46 -28.99
N TRP A 28 0.61 41.20 -28.78
CA TRP A 28 -0.06 40.27 -27.88
C TRP A 28 0.58 38.89 -27.99
N SER A 29 1.63 38.69 -27.20
CA SER A 29 1.89 37.36 -26.65
C SER A 29 0.78 37.10 -25.63
N THR A 30 -0.29 36.40 -26.01
CA THR A 30 -1.22 35.81 -25.03
C THR A 30 -0.51 34.68 -24.32
N GLY A 31 0.12 34.97 -23.18
CA GLY A 31 0.62 33.96 -22.27
C GLY A 31 -0.55 33.24 -21.61
N GLY A 32 -0.68 31.94 -21.85
CA GLY A 32 -1.60 31.08 -21.10
C GLY A 32 -0.87 30.45 -19.93
N SER A 33 -1.35 30.70 -18.70
CA SER A 33 -0.93 29.95 -17.52
C SER A 33 -2.02 28.93 -17.18
N GLY A 34 -1.62 27.67 -16.99
CA GLY A 34 -2.50 26.60 -16.51
C GLY A 34 -1.87 25.91 -15.31
N THR A 35 -2.67 25.65 -14.27
CA THR A 35 -2.28 24.82 -13.13
C THR A 35 -2.94 23.46 -13.26
N GLY A 36 -2.17 22.39 -13.09
CA GLY A 36 -2.68 21.04 -12.92
C GLY A 36 -2.49 20.61 -11.47
N THR A 37 -3.53 20.11 -10.83
CA THR A 37 -3.48 19.51 -9.50
C THR A 37 -3.90 18.05 -9.59
N ALA A 38 -3.24 17.19 -8.82
CA ALA A 38 -3.63 15.80 -8.63
C ALA A 38 -3.51 15.46 -7.14
N ASP A 39 -4.46 14.70 -6.64
CA ASP A 39 -4.42 14.18 -5.28
C ASP A 39 -3.46 12.99 -5.20
N ALA A 40 -2.68 12.92 -4.12
CA ALA A 40 -1.91 11.72 -3.81
C ALA A 40 -2.87 10.58 -3.41
N GLY A 41 -2.57 9.35 -3.82
CA GLY A 41 -3.36 8.17 -3.44
C GLY A 41 -3.36 7.96 -1.92
N SER A 42 -4.48 7.48 -1.37
CA SER A 42 -4.57 7.05 0.03
C SER A 42 -3.94 5.67 0.20
N THR A 43 -3.24 5.43 1.31
CA THR A 43 -2.74 4.11 1.70
C THR A 43 -3.89 3.13 1.90
N ALA A 44 -4.13 2.26 0.92
CA ALA A 44 -5.00 1.10 1.10
C ALA A 44 -4.21 0.03 1.85
N THR A 45 -4.25 0.08 3.18
CA THR A 45 -3.65 -0.96 4.03
C THR A 45 -4.53 -2.20 3.98
N ALA A 46 -4.30 -3.07 3.00
CA ALA A 46 -4.89 -4.39 2.96
C ALA A 46 -3.79 -5.40 3.22
N LEU A 47 -3.36 -5.53 4.48
CA LEU A 47 -2.58 -6.68 4.93
C LEU A 47 -3.54 -7.67 5.56
N THR A 48 -3.42 -8.94 5.20
CA THR A 48 -4.04 -10.02 5.99
C THR A 48 -2.93 -10.72 6.75
N LEU A 49 -3.06 -10.78 8.08
CA LEU A 49 -2.11 -11.46 8.94
C LEU A 49 -2.61 -12.85 9.28
N HIS A 50 -1.69 -13.81 9.32
CA HIS A 50 -1.99 -15.19 9.68
C HIS A 50 -1.07 -15.62 10.81
N THR A 51 -1.58 -16.50 11.67
CA THR A 51 -0.81 -17.18 12.69
C THR A 51 -0.86 -18.69 12.45
N SER A 52 0.22 -19.38 12.77
CA SER A 52 0.27 -20.84 12.75
C SER A 52 1.18 -21.35 13.86
N PHE A 53 0.85 -22.52 14.40
CA PHE A 53 1.62 -23.20 15.43
C PHE A 53 1.22 -24.68 15.45
N ASP A 54 2.12 -25.54 15.94
CA ASP A 54 1.84 -26.96 16.05
C ASP A 54 0.77 -27.25 17.10
N ALA A 55 -0.08 -28.24 16.81
CA ALA A 55 -1.03 -28.78 17.77
C ALA A 55 -0.33 -29.47 18.97
N GLY A 56 -1.14 -29.83 19.98
CA GLY A 56 -0.67 -30.60 21.14
C GLY A 56 0.11 -29.77 22.16
N LEU A 57 -0.34 -28.54 22.44
CA LEU A 57 0.17 -27.77 23.57
C LEU A 57 -0.28 -28.43 24.88
N LEU A 58 0.69 -28.87 25.69
CA LEU A 58 0.48 -29.55 26.97
C LEU A 58 0.73 -28.61 28.16
N LEU A 59 0.30 -29.00 29.35
CA LEU A 59 0.50 -28.21 30.58
C LEU A 59 1.99 -27.98 30.83
N GLY A 60 2.38 -26.72 31.05
CA GLY A 60 3.76 -26.29 31.18
C GLY A 60 4.55 -26.29 29.87
N GLY A 61 3.93 -26.74 28.78
CA GLY A 61 4.52 -26.76 27.45
C GLY A 61 4.46 -25.39 26.77
N SER A 62 5.28 -25.24 25.73
CA SER A 62 5.30 -24.05 24.87
C SER A 62 5.37 -24.43 23.41
N LYS A 63 4.80 -23.57 22.56
CA LYS A 63 4.85 -23.67 21.09
C LYS A 63 5.19 -22.32 20.50
N THR A 64 5.96 -22.34 19.41
CA THR A 64 6.23 -21.13 18.63
C THR A 64 5.04 -20.83 17.73
N VAL A 65 4.54 -19.60 17.82
CA VAL A 65 3.53 -19.05 16.91
C VAL A 65 4.25 -18.29 15.82
N THR A 66 4.21 -18.78 14.59
CA THR A 66 4.74 -18.07 13.43
C THR A 66 3.68 -17.12 12.87
N VAL A 67 4.12 -15.93 12.45
CA VAL A 67 3.24 -14.91 11.88
C VAL A 67 3.66 -14.64 10.44
N THR A 68 2.69 -14.74 9.53
CA THR A 68 2.86 -14.38 8.13
C THR A 68 1.89 -13.28 7.71
N ALA A 69 2.20 -12.59 6.62
CA ALA A 69 1.35 -11.55 6.06
C ALA A 69 1.19 -11.73 4.54
N ASP A 70 0.00 -11.41 4.06
CA ASP A 70 -0.32 -11.29 2.64
C ASP A 70 -0.54 -9.81 2.29
N GLY A 71 0.07 -9.37 1.20
CA GLY A 71 -0.09 -8.03 0.65
C GLY A 71 -1.29 -7.96 -0.29
N ASN A 72 -2.46 -7.63 0.22
CA ASN A 72 -3.71 -7.54 -0.57
C ASN A 72 -3.98 -6.14 -1.12
N GLY A 73 -3.06 -5.19 -0.87
CA GLY A 73 -3.14 -3.80 -1.33
C GLY A 73 -2.45 -3.56 -2.67
N SER A 74 -2.50 -2.31 -3.12
CA SER A 74 -1.82 -1.84 -4.35
C SER A 74 -0.46 -1.19 -4.07
N SER A 75 0.07 -1.32 -2.85
CA SER A 75 1.31 -0.68 -2.41
C SER A 75 2.02 -1.54 -1.36
N ASP A 76 3.33 -1.37 -1.29
CA ASP A 76 4.18 -2.08 -0.35
C ASP A 76 3.99 -1.55 1.08
N VAL A 77 4.03 -2.44 2.06
CA VAL A 77 3.89 -2.10 3.48
C VAL A 77 5.13 -2.51 4.25
N SER A 78 5.80 -1.53 4.88
CA SER A 78 6.90 -1.79 5.79
C SER A 78 6.39 -2.09 7.19
N LEU A 79 6.72 -3.29 7.69
CA LEU A 79 6.36 -3.76 9.03
C LEU A 79 7.55 -3.83 9.97
N GLY A 80 8.77 -3.64 9.47
CA GLY A 80 9.99 -3.78 10.28
C GLY A 80 9.95 -2.98 11.58
N GLY A 81 10.11 -3.67 12.70
CA GLY A 81 10.10 -3.05 14.03
C GLY A 81 8.72 -2.67 14.58
N LYS A 82 7.62 -2.99 13.88
CA LYS A 82 6.26 -2.83 14.42
C LYS A 82 5.97 -3.88 15.49
N THR A 83 5.18 -3.51 16.49
CA THR A 83 4.69 -4.46 17.49
C THR A 83 3.62 -5.37 16.86
N LEU A 84 3.71 -6.66 17.17
CA LEU A 84 2.70 -7.68 16.90
C LEU A 84 1.93 -7.92 18.20
N TYR A 85 0.68 -7.48 18.23
CA TYR A 85 -0.24 -7.67 19.33
C TYR A 85 -0.98 -8.98 19.15
N PHE A 86 -0.91 -9.87 20.14
CA PHE A 86 -1.58 -11.16 20.10
C PHE A 86 -2.80 -11.18 21.01
N ALA A 87 -3.86 -11.84 20.56
CA ALA A 87 -5.02 -12.17 21.37
C ALA A 87 -5.26 -13.68 21.33
N VAL A 88 -5.37 -14.29 22.50
CA VAL A 88 -5.64 -15.73 22.63
C VAL A 88 -7.11 -15.91 22.98
N SER A 89 -7.78 -16.84 22.30
CA SER A 89 -9.12 -17.28 22.63
C SER A 89 -9.23 -18.81 22.58
N THR A 90 -10.28 -19.34 23.17
CA THR A 90 -10.54 -20.79 23.24
C THR A 90 -12.00 -21.06 22.95
N ASN A 91 -12.31 -22.28 22.49
CA ASN A 91 -13.69 -22.70 22.25
C ASN A 91 -14.35 -23.38 23.47
N ASN A 92 -13.63 -23.56 24.58
CA ASN A 92 -14.12 -24.28 25.75
C ASN A 92 -14.10 -23.39 26.99
N VAL A 93 -15.24 -23.23 27.66
CA VAL A 93 -15.37 -22.42 28.87
C VAL A 93 -14.47 -22.89 30.03
N GLY A 94 -14.13 -24.18 30.05
CA GLY A 94 -13.21 -24.77 31.03
C GLY A 94 -11.73 -24.57 30.69
N CYS A 95 -11.40 -23.94 29.57
CA CYS A 95 -10.05 -23.58 29.18
C CYS A 95 -9.99 -22.08 28.95
N THR A 96 -9.53 -21.32 29.93
CA THR A 96 -9.63 -19.86 29.92
C THR A 96 -8.39 -19.23 29.30
N VAL A 97 -8.50 -17.97 28.84
CA VAL A 97 -7.34 -17.21 28.35
C VAL A 97 -6.25 -17.06 29.43
N ALA A 98 -6.64 -17.06 30.71
CA ALA A 98 -5.71 -17.00 31.84
C ALA A 98 -4.85 -18.27 31.99
N ASP A 99 -5.16 -19.35 31.27
CA ASP A 99 -4.35 -20.57 31.21
C ASP A 99 -3.19 -20.47 30.21
N PHE A 100 -3.09 -19.34 29.48
CA PHE A 100 -2.08 -19.12 28.46
C PHE A 100 -1.33 -17.81 28.66
N THR A 101 -0.06 -17.81 28.25
CA THR A 101 0.74 -16.59 28.11
C THR A 101 1.32 -16.52 26.71
N LEU A 102 1.11 -15.40 26.04
CA LEU A 102 1.70 -15.07 24.74
C LEU A 102 2.02 -13.57 24.74
N PRO A 103 3.25 -13.17 25.08
CA PRO A 103 3.66 -11.78 25.02
C PRO A 103 3.61 -11.24 23.59
N ASN A 104 3.39 -9.93 23.46
CA ASN A 104 3.55 -9.25 22.18
C ASN A 104 4.96 -9.45 21.62
N ALA A 105 5.06 -9.57 20.31
CA ALA A 105 6.33 -9.68 19.61
C ALA A 105 6.64 -8.41 18.81
N THR A 106 7.80 -8.38 18.18
CA THR A 106 8.18 -7.33 17.23
C THR A 106 8.38 -7.97 15.87
N ALA A 107 7.81 -7.37 14.84
CA ALA A 107 8.03 -7.79 13.46
C ALA A 107 9.51 -7.62 13.09
N THR A 108 10.05 -8.59 12.35
CA THR A 108 11.45 -8.67 11.97
C THR A 108 11.90 -7.37 11.30
N ALA A 109 13.05 -6.83 11.73
CA ALA A 109 13.58 -5.59 11.17
C ALA A 109 13.80 -5.71 9.65
N GLY A 110 13.44 -4.66 8.92
CA GLY A 110 13.56 -4.64 7.46
C GLY A 110 12.46 -5.40 6.70
N THR A 111 11.48 -6.01 7.38
CA THR A 111 10.35 -6.66 6.69
C THR A 111 9.53 -5.64 5.91
N VAL A 112 9.40 -5.92 4.61
CA VAL A 112 8.49 -5.26 3.66
C VAL A 112 7.62 -6.37 3.06
N VAL A 113 6.32 -6.12 2.98
CA VAL A 113 5.36 -6.97 2.28
C VAL A 113 4.95 -6.23 1.03
N HIS A 114 5.23 -6.77 -0.15
CA HIS A 114 4.90 -6.15 -1.41
C HIS A 114 3.44 -6.40 -1.79
N ALA A 115 2.92 -5.60 -2.72
CA ALA A 115 1.61 -5.86 -3.31
C ALA A 115 1.56 -7.27 -3.95
N ALA A 116 0.51 -8.02 -3.65
CA ALA A 116 0.27 -9.41 -4.05
C ALA A 116 1.22 -10.47 -3.47
N ASP A 117 2.11 -10.11 -2.53
CA ASP A 117 2.86 -11.11 -1.78
C ASP A 117 1.92 -11.99 -0.94
N ALA A 118 2.27 -13.26 -0.79
CA ALA A 118 1.56 -14.20 0.07
C ALA A 118 2.52 -14.94 0.99
N GLY A 119 2.16 -15.06 2.27
CA GLY A 119 2.88 -15.86 3.24
C GLY A 119 4.24 -15.28 3.68
N VAL A 120 4.45 -13.96 3.57
CA VAL A 120 5.71 -13.34 3.99
C VAL A 120 5.86 -13.49 5.50
N ALA A 121 6.93 -14.15 5.95
CA ALA A 121 7.21 -14.29 7.38
C ALA A 121 7.57 -12.93 7.98
N ILE A 122 6.78 -12.48 8.96
CA ILE A 122 6.96 -11.16 9.58
C ILE A 122 7.43 -11.24 11.02
N GLY A 123 7.33 -12.40 11.68
CA GLY A 123 7.81 -12.58 13.05
C GLY A 123 7.28 -13.86 13.70
N SER A 124 7.55 -13.99 14.99
CA SER A 124 7.04 -15.10 15.80
C SER A 124 6.85 -14.70 17.26
N GLY A 125 5.99 -15.44 17.96
CA GLY A 125 5.79 -15.36 19.39
C GLY A 125 5.89 -16.74 20.05
N THR A 126 5.87 -16.80 21.38
CA THR A 126 5.87 -18.06 22.13
C THR A 126 4.60 -18.16 22.95
N LEU A 127 3.74 -19.11 22.58
CA LEU A 127 2.53 -19.44 23.31
C LEU A 127 2.86 -20.53 24.33
N THR A 128 2.61 -20.25 25.59
CA THR A 128 2.81 -21.18 26.71
C THR A 128 1.49 -21.47 27.38
N MET A 129 1.18 -22.74 27.64
CA MET A 129 0.09 -23.10 28.55
C MET A 129 0.67 -23.20 29.96
N ILE A 130 0.30 -22.25 30.82
CA ILE A 130 0.84 -22.19 32.18
C ILE A 130 0.17 -23.23 33.07
N SER A 131 0.96 -23.89 33.91
CA SER A 131 0.42 -24.72 34.98
C SER A 131 0.00 -23.83 36.13
N ARG A 132 -1.30 -23.80 36.43
CA ARG A 132 -1.85 -22.98 37.51
C ARG A 132 -2.07 -23.81 38.76
N ASP A 133 -1.41 -23.42 39.85
CA ASP A 133 -1.57 -24.07 41.14
C ASP A 133 -3.04 -24.01 41.59
N LEU A 134 -3.55 -25.15 42.07
CA LEU A 134 -4.91 -25.30 42.62
C LEU A 134 -6.06 -25.03 41.62
N VAL A 135 -5.77 -24.91 40.32
CA VAL A 135 -6.78 -24.74 39.27
C VAL A 135 -6.83 -26.00 38.40
N ASN A 136 -8.02 -26.56 38.21
CA ASN A 136 -8.20 -27.68 37.29
C ASN A 136 -8.27 -27.16 35.84
N GLN A 137 -7.28 -27.51 35.03
CA GLN A 137 -7.17 -27.14 33.61
C GLN A 137 -7.58 -28.29 32.67
N ASP A 138 -8.29 -29.31 33.17
CA ASP A 138 -8.79 -30.44 32.36
C ASP A 138 -9.69 -29.99 31.21
N GLY A 139 -10.35 -28.83 31.33
CA GLY A 139 -11.13 -28.23 30.26
C GLY A 139 -10.29 -27.86 29.02
N CYS A 140 -8.97 -27.74 29.15
CA CYS A 140 -8.07 -27.53 28.02
C CYS A 140 -7.77 -28.80 27.21
N LYS A 141 -8.12 -29.99 27.72
CA LYS A 141 -7.93 -31.24 26.98
C LYS A 141 -8.84 -31.26 25.74
N GLY A 142 -8.22 -31.22 24.57
CA GLY A 142 -8.93 -31.20 23.28
C GLY A 142 -9.59 -29.86 22.94
N ALA A 143 -9.36 -28.80 23.72
CA ALA A 143 -9.82 -27.46 23.38
C ALA A 143 -9.07 -26.94 22.14
N THR A 144 -9.77 -26.18 21.31
CA THR A 144 -9.17 -25.42 20.21
C THR A 144 -8.73 -24.07 20.75
N ILE A 145 -7.45 -23.76 20.55
CA ILE A 145 -6.86 -22.47 20.89
C ILE A 145 -6.72 -21.68 19.59
N THR A 146 -7.20 -20.45 19.59
CA THR A 146 -7.07 -19.52 18.46
C THR A 146 -6.18 -18.36 18.89
N VAL A 147 -5.25 -17.97 18.01
CA VAL A 147 -4.37 -16.82 18.22
C VAL A 147 -4.59 -15.81 17.11
N ASP A 148 -5.22 -14.69 17.44
CA ASP A 148 -5.35 -13.56 16.54
C ASP A 148 -4.15 -12.62 16.68
N VAL A 149 -3.81 -11.92 15.60
CA VAL A 149 -2.67 -10.99 15.56
C VAL A 149 -3.04 -9.69 14.85
N THR A 150 -2.55 -8.58 15.37
CA THR A 150 -2.71 -7.24 14.79
C THR A 150 -1.43 -6.42 14.94
N THR A 151 -1.18 -5.50 14.01
CA THR A 151 -0.05 -4.55 14.04
C THR A 151 -0.44 -3.19 14.63
N THR A 152 -1.71 -3.02 14.99
CA THR A 152 -2.26 -1.87 15.71
C THR A 152 -2.62 -2.27 17.14
N ALA A 153 -2.45 -1.35 18.09
CA ALA A 153 -2.87 -1.62 19.47
C ALA A 153 -4.39 -1.91 19.51
N PRO A 154 -4.82 -2.93 20.27
CA PRO A 154 -6.23 -3.27 20.45
C PRO A 154 -7.00 -2.25 21.31
#